data_AF-A0A9E3Y895-F1
#
_entry.id   AF-A0A9E3Y895-F1
#
_cell.length_a   1.000
_cell.length_b   1.000
_cell.length_c   1.000
_cell.angle_alpha   90.00
_cell.angle_beta   90.00
_cell.angle_gamma   90.00
#
_symmetry.space_group_name_H-M   'P 1'
#
loop_
_entity.id
_entity.type
_entity.pdbx_description
1 polymer ?
#
loop_
_entity_poly.entity_id
_entity_poly.type
_entity_poly.pdbx_seq_one_letter_code
_entity_poly.pdbx_strand_id
1 'polypeptide(L)'
;VLLDVPGGTYWQRWVDFVVDELEGGGMINPLDHTLYTMTDDVQVACDAVTSFWHNYHSIRYVGDRLVVRMQRRIPDEAIDELGDRFSHLLDSGRFERSKPLRPEVIDEDFVDLPRIAFNYGRRHYGKLRGLIDVVNRY
;
A
#
# COMPACT_ATOMS: atom_id res chain seq x y z
N VAL A 1 -10.15 -7.19 -3.26
CA VAL A 1 -10.52 -8.10 -4.36
C VAL A 1 -12.02 -8.06 -4.51
N LEU A 2 -12.48 -7.88 -5.75
CA LEU A 2 -13.89 -7.87 -6.16
C LEU A 2 -14.06 -9.09 -7.09
N LEU A 3 -14.38 -10.25 -6.50
CA LEU A 3 -14.52 -11.51 -7.24
C LEU A 3 -15.97 -11.68 -7.69
N ASP A 4 -16.18 -11.87 -8.99
CA ASP A 4 -17.48 -12.22 -9.58
C ASP A 4 -17.51 -13.69 -10.04
N VAL A 5 -18.69 -14.17 -10.42
CA VAL A 5 -18.80 -15.40 -11.21
C VAL A 5 -18.44 -15.13 -12.68
N PRO A 6 -17.99 -16.13 -13.45
CA PRO A 6 -17.76 -15.93 -14.89
C PRO A 6 -18.98 -15.36 -15.62
N GLY A 7 -18.80 -14.24 -16.31
CA GLY A 7 -19.88 -13.50 -16.97
C GLY A 7 -20.78 -12.68 -16.04
N GLY A 8 -20.48 -12.63 -14.75
CA GLY A 8 -21.10 -11.73 -13.79
C GLY A 8 -20.84 -10.26 -14.14
N THR A 9 -21.77 -9.39 -13.76
CA THR A 9 -21.71 -7.96 -14.11
C THR A 9 -21.83 -7.05 -12.90
N TYR A 10 -21.89 -7.61 -11.69
CA TYR A 10 -22.17 -6.82 -10.49
C TYR A 10 -21.00 -5.88 -10.21
N TRP A 11 -19.78 -6.42 -10.11
CA TRP A 11 -18.61 -5.61 -9.81
C TRP A 11 -18.26 -4.68 -10.95
N GLN A 12 -18.43 -5.10 -12.20
CA GLN A 12 -18.23 -4.21 -13.35
C GLN A 12 -19.14 -2.99 -13.28
N ARG A 13 -20.45 -3.17 -13.04
CA ARG A 13 -21.39 -2.05 -12.92
C ARG A 13 -21.10 -1.15 -11.72
N TRP A 14 -20.60 -1.73 -10.63
CA TRP A 14 -20.14 -0.93 -9.49
C TRP A 14 -18.90 -0.10 -9.85
N VAL A 15 -17.93 -0.69 -10.57
CA VAL A 15 -16.74 0.03 -11.06
C VAL A 15 -17.15 1.15 -12.00
N ASP A 16 -18.06 0.89 -12.95
CA ASP A 16 -18.57 1.90 -13.88
C ASP A 16 -19.18 3.08 -13.11
N PHE A 17 -20.02 2.81 -12.09
CA PHE A 17 -20.55 3.85 -11.21
C PHE A 17 -19.46 4.63 -10.47
N VAL A 18 -18.45 3.93 -9.94
CA VAL A 18 -17.33 4.58 -9.24
C VAL A 18 -16.55 5.51 -10.19
N VAL A 19 -16.31 5.08 -11.43
CA VAL A 19 -15.65 5.91 -12.45
C VAL A 19 -16.52 7.11 -12.80
N ASP A 20 -17.76 6.87 -13.23
CA ASP A 20 -18.62 7.91 -13.78
C ASP A 20 -18.99 8.98 -12.74
N GLU A 21 -19.39 8.54 -11.55
CA GLU A 21 -19.90 9.44 -10.51
C GLU A 21 -18.78 9.93 -9.59
N LEU A 22 -17.91 9.03 -9.11
CA LEU A 22 -16.92 9.40 -8.11
C LEU A 22 -15.65 9.99 -8.74
N GLU A 23 -15.08 9.35 -9.75
CA GLU A 23 -13.91 9.90 -10.45
C GLU A 23 -14.31 11.09 -11.33
N GLY A 24 -15.36 10.93 -12.14
CA GLY A 24 -15.89 12.00 -12.99
C GLY A 24 -16.33 13.23 -12.19
N GLY A 25 -16.83 13.02 -10.97
CA GLY A 25 -17.15 14.07 -10.00
C GLY A 25 -15.96 14.61 -9.19
N GLY A 26 -14.75 14.08 -9.38
CA GLY A 26 -13.53 14.51 -8.68
C GLY A 26 -13.46 14.14 -7.20
N MET A 27 -14.28 13.20 -6.74
CA MET A 27 -14.33 12.72 -5.35
C MET A 27 -13.25 11.70 -5.04
N ILE A 28 -12.75 10.98 -6.05
CA ILE A 28 -11.65 10.03 -5.94
C ILE A 28 -10.55 10.35 -6.96
N ASN A 29 -9.35 9.81 -6.73
CA ASN A 29 -8.23 9.95 -7.66
C ASN A 29 -8.28 8.83 -8.72
N PRO A 30 -7.87 9.09 -9.98
CA PRO A 30 -7.73 8.03 -11.00
C PRO A 30 -6.82 6.86 -10.57
N LEU A 31 -5.91 7.08 -9.62
CA LEU A 31 -5.06 6.02 -9.07
C LEU A 31 -5.78 5.15 -8.03
N ASP A 32 -6.97 5.52 -7.56
CA ASP A 32 -7.71 4.74 -6.56
C ASP A 32 -8.22 3.41 -7.16
N HIS A 33 -8.25 3.28 -8.49
CA HIS A 33 -8.44 2.00 -9.18
C HIS A 33 -7.39 0.94 -8.81
N THR A 34 -6.20 1.36 -8.37
CA THR A 34 -5.16 0.42 -7.91
C THR A 34 -5.48 -0.23 -6.56
N LEU A 35 -6.47 0.27 -5.83
CA LEU A 35 -6.83 -0.23 -4.50
C LEU A 35 -7.60 -1.55 -4.53
N TYR A 36 -8.10 -1.96 -5.69
CA TYR A 36 -8.83 -3.21 -5.85
C TYR A 36 -8.36 -4.00 -7.08
N THR A 37 -8.62 -5.30 -7.02
CA THR A 37 -8.46 -6.23 -8.14
C THR A 37 -9.84 -6.79 -8.41
N MET A 38 -10.38 -6.53 -9.60
CA MET A 38 -11.63 -7.12 -10.06
C MET A 38 -11.33 -8.29 -10.98
N THR A 39 -11.98 -9.43 -10.76
CA THR A 39 -11.76 -10.65 -11.55
C THR A 39 -12.93 -11.60 -11.38
N ASP A 40 -13.11 -12.54 -12.30
CA ASP A 40 -13.97 -13.72 -12.19
C ASP A 40 -13.17 -15.02 -12.02
N ASP A 41 -11.85 -14.93 -11.87
CA ASP A 41 -10.93 -16.06 -11.67
C ASP A 41 -10.47 -16.13 -10.20
N VAL A 42 -10.72 -17.29 -9.59
CA VAL A 42 -10.31 -17.58 -8.21
C VAL A 42 -8.79 -17.55 -8.05
N GLN A 43 -8.02 -17.98 -9.04
CA GLN A 43 -6.55 -17.95 -8.96
C GLN A 43 -6.03 -16.51 -8.92
N VAL A 44 -6.55 -15.64 -9.79
CA VAL A 44 -6.20 -14.20 -9.78
C VAL A 44 -6.56 -13.56 -8.44
N ALA A 45 -7.73 -13.91 -7.87
CA ALA A 45 -8.13 -13.44 -6.55
C ALA A 45 -7.17 -13.90 -5.44
N CYS A 46 -6.80 -15.18 -5.43
CA CYS A 46 -5.83 -15.74 -4.48
C CYS A 46 -4.46 -15.09 -4.61
N ASP A 47 -3.96 -14.92 -5.84
CA ASP A 47 -2.67 -14.29 -6.11
C ASP A 47 -2.64 -12.84 -5.66
N ALA A 48 -3.73 -12.08 -5.89
CA ALA A 48 -3.83 -10.70 -5.44
C ALA A 48 -3.73 -10.57 -3.91
N VAL A 49 -4.41 -11.45 -3.17
CA VAL A 49 -4.37 -11.43 -1.70
C VAL A 49 -3.01 -11.87 -1.18
N THR A 50 -2.48 -12.98 -1.70
CA THR A 50 -1.20 -13.53 -1.22
C THR A 50 -0.02 -12.64 -1.58
N SER A 51 -0.02 -12.03 -2.76
CA SER A 51 0.99 -11.06 -3.18
C SER A 51 0.95 -9.78 -2.33
N PHE A 52 -0.24 -9.32 -1.93
CA PHE A 52 -0.37 -8.15 -1.05
C PHE A 52 0.32 -8.36 0.31
N TRP A 53 0.27 -9.57 0.85
CA TRP A 53 0.86 -9.91 2.14
C TRP A 53 2.22 -10.61 2.04
N HIS A 54 2.81 -10.66 0.84
CA HIS A 54 4.04 -11.41 0.60
C HIS A 54 5.19 -10.94 1.49
N ASN A 55 5.33 -9.62 1.65
CA ASN A 55 6.33 -9.01 2.51
C ASN A 55 5.78 -7.88 3.38
N TYR A 56 4.77 -7.16 2.92
CA TYR A 56 4.10 -6.15 3.72
C TYR A 56 3.39 -6.80 4.92
N HIS A 57 3.52 -6.18 6.10
CA HIS A 57 2.87 -6.64 7.33
C HIS A 57 1.86 -5.63 7.86
N SER A 58 2.28 -4.39 8.10
CA SER A 58 1.37 -3.34 8.59
C SER A 58 1.97 -1.95 8.41
N ILE A 59 1.12 -0.93 8.54
CA ILE A 59 1.55 0.46 8.69
C ILE A 59 1.10 1.04 10.01
N ARG A 60 1.87 2.00 10.54
CA ARG A 60 1.50 2.78 11.73
C ARG A 60 2.01 4.20 11.63
N TYR A 61 1.18 5.16 12.03
CA TYR A 61 1.63 6.53 12.24
C TYR A 61 2.25 6.69 13.62
N VAL A 62 3.43 7.31 13.67
CA VAL A 62 4.12 7.70 14.89
C VAL A 62 4.53 9.16 14.76
N GLY A 63 3.70 10.05 15.30
CA GLY A 63 3.80 11.48 15.00
C GLY A 63 3.63 11.73 13.49
N ASP A 64 4.58 12.41 12.89
CA ASP A 64 4.60 12.72 11.45
C ASP A 64 5.23 11.60 10.58
N ARG A 65 5.77 10.55 11.23
CA ARG A 65 6.35 9.42 10.52
C ARG A 65 5.30 8.36 10.22
N LEU A 66 5.28 7.88 8.99
CA LEU A 66 4.66 6.61 8.63
C LEU A 66 5.70 5.51 8.75
N VAL A 67 5.40 4.51 9.58
CA VAL A 67 6.19 3.28 9.71
C VAL A 67 5.52 2.22 8.86
N VAL A 68 6.28 1.60 7.95
CA VAL A 68 5.85 0.43 7.17
C VAL A 68 6.64 -0.77 7.67
N ARG A 69 5.95 -1.74 8.27
CA ARG A 69 6.49 -3.00 8.76
C ARG A 69 6.40 -4.08 7.70
N MET A 70 7.41 -4.95 7.70
CA MET A 70 7.62 -5.97 6.70
C MET A 70 7.97 -7.31 7.36
N GLN A 71 7.71 -8.41 6.67
CA GLN A 71 8.07 -9.76 7.08
C GLN A 71 9.59 -9.97 6.94
N ARG A 72 10.20 -9.40 5.91
CA ARG A 72 11.62 -9.52 5.56
C ARG A 72 12.21 -8.16 5.23
N ARG A 73 13.50 -7.99 5.50
CA ARG A 73 14.22 -6.75 5.18
C ARG A 73 14.37 -6.62 3.66
N ILE A 74 13.98 -5.48 3.09
CA ILE A 74 14.28 -5.14 1.69
C ILE A 74 15.74 -4.67 1.52
N PRO A 75 16.38 -4.94 0.37
CA PRO A 75 17.75 -4.51 0.08
C PRO A 75 17.85 -2.97 -0.07
N ASP A 76 19.08 -2.43 -0.15
CA ASP A 76 19.32 -0.99 -0.29
C ASP A 76 18.77 -0.44 -1.60
N GLU A 77 18.96 -1.18 -2.69
CA GLU A 77 18.41 -0.86 -4.01
C GLU A 77 16.87 -0.68 -4.02
N ALA A 78 16.16 -1.44 -3.17
CA ALA A 78 14.72 -1.30 -3.03
C ALA A 78 14.34 0.02 -2.34
N ILE A 79 15.16 0.48 -1.37
CA ILE A 79 14.94 1.77 -0.69
C ILE A 79 15.24 2.92 -1.66
N ASP A 80 16.28 2.78 -2.48
CA ASP A 80 16.61 3.76 -3.53
C ASP A 80 15.47 3.86 -4.55
N GLU A 81 14.94 2.71 -5.01
CA GLU A 81 13.77 2.66 -5.88
C GLU A 81 12.55 3.37 -5.25
N LEU A 82 12.33 3.17 -3.95
CA LEU A 82 11.26 3.88 -3.23
C LEU A 82 11.48 5.40 -3.25
N GLY A 83 12.71 5.85 -3.04
CA GLY A 83 13.10 7.26 -3.14
C GLY A 83 12.81 7.84 -4.51
N ASP A 84 13.23 7.17 -5.57
CA ASP A 84 13.06 7.64 -6.94
C ASP A 84 11.57 7.72 -7.34
N ARG A 85 10.79 6.69 -6.99
CA ARG A 85 9.39 6.58 -7.42
C ARG A 85 8.41 7.34 -6.54
N PHE A 86 8.68 7.43 -5.24
CA PHE A 86 7.71 7.88 -4.23
C PHE A 86 8.20 9.04 -3.36
N SER A 87 9.30 9.72 -3.71
CA SER A 87 9.75 10.95 -3.03
C SER A 87 8.66 12.01 -2.90
N HIS A 88 7.76 12.11 -3.88
CA HIS A 88 6.60 13.01 -3.86
C HIS A 88 5.56 12.70 -2.77
N LEU A 89 5.66 11.55 -2.09
CA LEU A 89 4.84 11.20 -0.91
C LEU A 89 5.43 11.76 0.39
N LEU A 90 6.69 12.20 0.36
CA LEU A 90 7.41 12.68 1.53
C LEU A 90 7.11 14.15 1.78
N ASP A 91 6.81 14.52 3.03
CA ASP A 91 6.84 15.92 3.44
C ASP A 91 8.27 16.45 3.54
N SER A 92 9.19 15.58 3.95
CA SER A 92 10.61 15.87 4.10
C SER A 92 11.43 14.59 4.28
N GLY A 93 12.75 14.70 4.12
CA GLY A 93 13.66 13.59 4.36
C GLY A 93 13.65 12.56 3.23
N ARG A 94 13.86 11.28 3.58
CA ARG A 94 13.92 10.15 2.65
C ARG A 94 13.30 8.90 3.27
N PHE A 95 13.15 7.86 2.45
CA PHE A 95 12.85 6.51 2.96
C PHE A 95 14.08 5.96 3.69
N GLU A 96 13.90 5.54 4.93
CA GLU A 96 15.00 5.04 5.76
C GLU A 96 14.57 3.79 6.51
N ARG A 97 15.52 2.87 6.74
CA ARG A 97 15.29 1.80 7.72
C ARG A 97 15.21 2.41 9.10
N SER A 98 14.33 1.86 9.92
CA SER A 98 14.18 2.30 11.29
C SER A 98 14.24 1.11 12.24
N LYS A 99 14.77 1.36 13.43
CA LYS A 99 14.43 0.53 14.60
C LYS A 99 12.98 0.85 15.02
N PRO A 100 12.33 -0.01 15.83
CA PRO A 100 11.02 0.32 16.40
C PRO A 100 11.07 1.68 17.09
N LEU A 101 10.09 2.53 16.80
CA LEU A 101 9.96 3.82 17.46
C LEU A 101 9.38 3.62 18.86
N ARG A 102 9.61 4.58 19.77
CA ARG A 102 9.22 4.45 21.18
C ARG A 102 7.74 4.03 21.38
N PRO A 103 6.75 4.58 20.64
CA PRO A 103 5.37 4.12 20.77
C PRO A 103 5.11 2.70 20.25
N GLU A 104 5.94 2.17 19.34
CA GLU A 104 5.86 0.76 18.94
C GLU A 104 6.43 -0.14 20.04
N VAL A 105 7.49 0.29 20.72
CA VAL A 105 8.11 -0.45 21.84
C VAL A 105 7.18 -0.53 23.04
N ILE A 106 6.54 0.60 23.40
CA ILE A 106 5.61 0.66 24.55
C ILE A 106 4.42 -0.28 24.33
N ASP A 107 3.93 -0.36 23.10
CA ASP A 107 2.75 -1.18 22.76
C ASP A 107 3.13 -2.62 22.37
N GLU A 108 4.41 -2.99 22.44
CA GLU A 108 4.95 -4.29 21.99
C GLU A 108 4.52 -4.65 20.54
N ASP A 109 4.43 -3.63 19.69
CA ASP A 109 3.81 -3.71 18.36
C ASP A 109 4.79 -4.24 17.32
N PHE A 110 4.90 -5.57 17.27
CA PHE A 110 5.75 -6.34 16.36
C PHE A 110 7.20 -5.81 16.32
N VAL A 111 7.80 -5.55 17.47
CA VAL A 111 9.11 -4.86 17.62
C VAL A 111 10.29 -5.58 16.94
N ASP A 112 10.14 -6.88 16.63
CA ASP A 112 11.18 -7.66 15.98
C ASP A 112 11.16 -7.56 14.44
N LEU A 113 10.06 -7.09 13.84
CA LEU A 113 9.93 -7.04 12.38
C LEU A 113 10.78 -5.94 11.73
N PRO A 114 11.34 -6.16 10.53
CA PRO A 114 11.99 -5.10 9.77
C PRO A 114 10.98 -4.01 9.40
N ARG A 115 11.43 -2.75 9.35
CA ARG A 115 10.58 -1.61 8.99
C ARG A 115 11.36 -0.48 8.33
N ILE A 116 10.64 0.24 7.47
CA ILE A 116 11.05 1.55 6.97
C ILE A 116 10.17 2.63 7.60
N ALA A 117 10.73 3.82 7.80
CA ALA A 117 9.99 4.95 8.33
C ALA A 117 10.37 6.24 7.61
N PHE A 118 9.38 7.07 7.32
CA PHE A 118 9.56 8.30 6.55
C PHE A 118 8.48 9.33 6.92
N ASN A 119 8.76 10.61 6.69
CA ASN A 119 7.79 11.68 6.96
C ASN A 119 6.78 11.70 5.81
N TYR A 120 5.54 11.28 6.07
CA TYR A 120 4.53 11.11 5.03
C TYR A 120 3.51 12.23 5.08
N GLY A 121 3.27 12.87 3.93
CA GLY A 121 2.46 14.09 3.86
C GLY A 121 0.97 13.99 4.11
N ARG A 122 0.49 12.83 4.61
CA ARG A 122 -0.92 12.53 4.94
C ARG A 122 -1.91 12.98 3.85
N ARG A 123 -1.42 13.01 2.61
CA ARG A 123 -2.09 13.38 1.38
C ARG A 123 -1.81 12.25 0.39
N HIS A 124 -2.73 11.97 -0.53
CA HIS A 124 -2.56 10.94 -1.57
C HIS A 124 -2.46 9.49 -1.04
N TYR A 125 -3.31 9.09 -0.09
CA TYR A 125 -3.34 7.72 0.46
C TYR A 125 -3.42 6.61 -0.59
N GLY A 126 -4.11 6.83 -1.72
CA GLY A 126 -4.17 5.87 -2.82
C GLY A 126 -2.80 5.47 -3.38
N LYS A 127 -1.80 6.35 -3.26
CA LYS A 127 -0.44 6.09 -3.76
C LYS A 127 0.41 5.23 -2.83
N LEU A 128 0.00 5.00 -1.58
CA LEU A 128 0.67 4.05 -0.68
C LEU A 128 0.58 2.62 -1.21
N ARG A 129 -0.47 2.31 -1.99
CA ARG A 129 -0.62 0.99 -2.62
C ARG A 129 0.60 0.63 -3.48
N GLY A 130 1.04 1.55 -4.33
CA GLY A 130 2.20 1.34 -5.21
C GLY A 130 3.51 1.17 -4.43
N LEU A 131 3.68 1.86 -3.29
CA LEU A 131 4.81 1.64 -2.40
C LEU A 131 4.79 0.23 -1.81
N ILE A 132 3.63 -0.21 -1.33
CA ILE A 132 3.44 -1.57 -0.81
C ILE A 132 3.75 -2.62 -1.88
N ASP A 133 3.37 -2.37 -3.14
CA ASP A 133 3.69 -3.26 -4.26
C ASP A 133 5.20 -3.37 -4.51
N VAL A 134 5.97 -2.28 -4.36
CA VAL A 134 7.44 -2.37 -4.42
C VAL A 134 7.98 -3.23 -3.28
N VAL A 135 7.50 -3.00 -2.05
CA VAL A 135 7.92 -3.77 -0.88
C VAL A 135 7.66 -5.27 -1.05
N ASN A 136 6.53 -5.64 -1.65
CA ASN A 136 6.11 -7.02 -1.86
C ASN A 136 6.88 -7.78 -2.96
N ARG A 137 7.77 -7.12 -3.72
CA ARG A 137 8.64 -7.81 -4.68
C ARG A 137 9.87 -8.47 -4.05
N TYR A 138 10.08 -8.29 -2.76
CA TYR A 138 11.23 -8.77 -1.98
C TYR A 138 10.78 -9.65 -0.79
#